data_AF-A0AAD9YN41-F1
#
_entry.id   AF-A0AAD9YN41-F1
#
_cell.length_a   1.000
_cell.length_b   1.000
_cell.length_c   1.000
_cell.angle_alpha   90.00
_cell.angle_beta   90.00
_cell.angle_gamma   90.00
#
_symmetry.space_group_name_H-M   'P 1'
#
loop_
_entity.id
_entity.type
_entity.pdbx_description
1 polymer ?
#
loop_
_entity_poly.entity_id
_entity_poly.type
_entity_poly.pdbx_seq_one_letter_code
_entity_poly.pdbx_strand_id
1 'polypeptide(L)'
;MPQTPTRRASTGGKAPRKYLLQYVIEEMPSHDDTPCFTAWQRAIRMPIPEKYARPHASDSDSDNEDEQTRPKMSFQIYDTTPLSDNADHLKALAENIHKETFRARWRIDFEFYDRIDLWGMPFAVDASTEERIAKCRAHACAVIASRERADDTFHISRLINHLDWPRSEDWHRVIIIIDRPQEFWNENEGGFMAVYWDLSSENPATTSGEVEGLLNGQDEGRRAPEMEVLRCTYDGVGKLMEEMREAFQDFWE
;
A
#
# COMPACT_ATOMS: atom_id res chain seq x y z
N MET A 1 1.30 44.33 -47.51
CA MET A 1 1.32 44.64 -46.07
C MET A 1 1.52 43.33 -45.31
N PRO A 2 2.47 43.22 -44.39
CA PRO A 2 2.63 42.00 -43.59
C PRO A 2 1.47 41.91 -42.58
N GLN A 3 0.76 40.78 -42.59
CA GLN A 3 -0.28 40.49 -41.61
C GLN A 3 0.38 40.22 -40.26
N THR A 4 0.16 41.09 -39.29
CA THR A 4 0.55 40.85 -37.90
C THR A 4 -0.22 39.62 -37.40
N PRO A 5 0.46 38.55 -36.94
CA PRO A 5 -0.25 37.37 -36.45
C PRO A 5 -1.05 37.74 -35.20
N THR A 6 -2.37 37.66 -35.31
CA THR A 6 -3.31 37.88 -34.21
C THR A 6 -3.05 36.82 -33.13
N ARG A 7 -2.44 37.24 -32.02
CA ARG A 7 -2.22 36.37 -30.86
C ARG A 7 -3.59 35.88 -30.37
N ARG A 8 -3.82 34.56 -30.37
CA ARG A 8 -5.04 33.97 -29.78
C ARG A 8 -5.22 34.50 -28.37
N ALA A 9 -6.41 35.01 -28.07
CA ALA A 9 -6.80 35.38 -26.71
C ALA A 9 -6.66 34.13 -25.82
N SER A 10 -5.92 34.27 -24.72
CA SER A 10 -5.79 33.22 -23.72
C SER A 10 -7.19 32.88 -23.19
N THR A 11 -7.60 31.62 -23.35
CA THR A 11 -8.88 31.09 -22.89
C THR A 11 -8.89 30.93 -21.37
N GLY A 12 -8.83 32.05 -20.63
CA GLY A 12 -9.23 32.14 -19.22
C GLY A 12 -8.85 30.99 -18.27
N GLY A 13 -7.72 30.32 -18.49
CA GLY A 13 -7.33 29.15 -17.71
C GLY A 13 -7.15 29.52 -16.24
N LYS A 14 -7.54 28.63 -15.33
CA LYS A 14 -7.17 28.77 -13.91
C LYS A 14 -5.65 28.93 -13.82
N ALA A 15 -5.19 29.82 -12.96
CA ALA A 15 -3.76 30.04 -12.78
C ALA A 15 -3.07 28.73 -12.36
N PRO A 16 -1.87 28.42 -12.87
CA PRO A 16 -1.12 27.26 -12.42
C PRO A 16 -0.99 27.27 -10.89
N ARG A 17 -1.45 26.20 -10.25
CA ARG A 17 -1.29 26.00 -8.81
C ARG A 17 0.04 25.30 -8.56
N LYS A 18 0.78 25.72 -7.53
CA LYS A 18 1.99 25.06 -7.06
C LYS A 18 1.67 24.28 -5.80
N TYR A 19 2.16 23.05 -5.73
CA TYR A 19 2.07 22.19 -4.56
C TYR A 19 3.48 21.83 -4.09
N LEU A 20 3.65 21.77 -2.77
CA LEU A 20 4.81 21.19 -2.12
C LEU A 20 4.44 19.77 -1.69
N LEU A 21 5.13 18.76 -2.21
CA LEU A 21 4.99 17.40 -1.71
C LEU A 21 5.78 17.27 -0.40
N GLN A 22 5.08 16.94 0.68
CA GLN A 22 5.66 16.67 1.99
C GLN A 22 5.53 15.18 2.32
N TYR A 23 6.62 14.57 2.77
CA TYR A 23 6.61 13.24 3.37
C TYR A 23 6.20 13.34 4.83
N VAL A 24 5.24 12.50 5.23
CA VAL A 24 4.74 12.40 6.59
C VAL A 24 5.16 11.05 7.13
N ILE A 25 5.80 11.05 8.30
CA ILE A 25 6.13 9.87 9.09
C ILE A 25 5.51 10.06 10.46
N GLU A 26 4.69 9.11 10.89
CA GLU A 26 4.01 9.18 12.17
C GLU A 26 3.93 7.78 12.81
N GLU A 27 3.94 7.76 14.13
CA GLU A 27 3.75 6.54 14.90
C GLU A 27 2.29 6.13 14.88
N MET A 28 2.06 4.83 14.69
CA MET A 28 0.75 4.23 14.60
C MET A 28 0.45 3.42 15.86
N PRO A 29 -0.73 3.58 16.47
CA PRO A 29 -1.10 2.76 17.61
C PRO A 29 -1.17 1.28 17.21
N SER A 30 -0.57 0.43 18.03
CA SER A 30 -0.73 -1.02 17.97
C SER A 30 -1.61 -1.53 19.10
N HIS A 31 -2.22 -2.69 18.86
CA HIS A 31 -2.99 -3.44 19.85
C HIS A 31 -2.14 -4.14 20.92
N ASP A 32 -0.84 -4.28 20.69
CA ASP A 32 0.09 -5.10 21.48
C ASP A 32 1.44 -4.41 21.75
N ASP A 33 1.48 -3.07 21.67
CA ASP A 33 2.67 -2.24 21.82
C ASP A 33 3.80 -2.49 20.78
N THR A 34 3.57 -3.33 19.76
CA THR A 34 4.50 -3.49 18.63
C THR A 34 4.69 -2.14 17.92
N PRO A 35 5.93 -1.63 17.77
CA PRO A 35 6.16 -0.33 17.16
C PRO A 35 5.76 -0.33 15.68
N CYS A 36 5.00 0.68 15.28
CA CYS A 36 4.58 0.88 13.89
C CYS A 36 4.80 2.32 13.47
N PHE A 37 5.46 2.52 12.34
CA PHE A 37 5.57 3.82 11.70
C PHE A 37 4.90 3.78 10.35
N THR A 38 3.98 4.71 10.12
CA THR A 38 3.36 4.88 8.81
C THR A 38 4.04 6.00 8.04
N ALA A 39 4.27 5.76 6.75
CA ALA A 39 4.88 6.69 5.83
C ALA A 39 3.96 6.96 4.64
N TRP A 40 3.74 8.23 4.34
CA TRP A 40 2.90 8.67 3.22
C TRP A 40 3.30 10.07 2.71
N GLN A 41 2.71 10.49 1.60
CA GLN A 41 2.90 11.84 1.04
C GLN A 41 1.61 12.65 1.06
N ARG A 42 1.75 13.94 1.33
CA ARG A 42 0.69 14.94 1.14
C ARG A 42 1.19 16.10 0.29
N ALA A 43 0.31 16.63 -0.55
CA ALA A 43 0.49 17.84 -1.32
C ALA A 43 -0.03 19.04 -0.51
N ILE A 44 0.89 19.90 -0.08
CA ILE A 44 0.57 21.18 0.55
C ILE A 44 0.45 22.23 -0.54
N ARG A 45 -0.69 22.92 -0.60
CA ARG A 45 -0.87 24.02 -1.55
C ARG A 45 0.01 25.20 -1.15
N MET A 46 0.82 25.68 -2.09
CA MET A 46 1.66 26.85 -1.84
C MET A 46 0.86 28.14 -2.08
N PRO A 47 1.07 29.20 -1.27
CA PRO A 47 0.41 30.47 -1.48
C PRO A 47 0.75 31.03 -2.87
N ILE A 48 -0.25 31.57 -3.54
CA ILE A 48 -0.07 32.23 -4.84
C ILE A 48 0.72 33.51 -4.58
N PRO A 49 1.89 33.74 -5.23
CA PRO A 49 2.62 34.98 -5.05
C PRO A 49 1.74 36.19 -5.36
N GLU A 50 1.78 37.22 -4.53
CA GLU A 50 0.88 38.40 -4.55
C GLU A 50 0.79 39.06 -5.95
N LYS A 51 1.89 39.10 -6.70
CA LYS A 51 1.93 39.60 -8.08
C LYS A 51 1.04 38.86 -9.08
N TYR A 52 0.57 37.67 -8.72
CA TYR A 52 -0.37 36.85 -9.50
C TYR A 52 -1.74 36.70 -8.82
N ALA A 53 -1.91 37.24 -7.60
CA ALA A 53 -3.19 37.26 -6.92
C ALA A 53 -4.14 38.22 -7.66
N ARG A 54 -5.37 37.79 -7.93
CA ARG A 54 -6.37 38.64 -8.58
C ARG A 54 -6.97 39.60 -7.54
N PRO A 55 -7.05 40.92 -7.80
CA PRO A 55 -7.53 41.91 -6.82
C PRO A 55 -8.97 41.71 -6.31
N HIS A 56 -9.76 40.86 -6.97
CA HIS A 56 -11.19 40.64 -6.68
C HIS A 56 -11.62 39.18 -6.89
N ALA A 57 -10.73 38.21 -6.72
CA ALA A 57 -11.19 36.83 -6.59
C ALA A 57 -11.91 36.72 -5.25
N SER A 58 -13.24 36.70 -5.30
CA SER A 58 -14.11 36.33 -4.18
C SER A 58 -13.50 35.15 -3.42
N ASP A 59 -13.37 35.29 -2.10
CA ASP A 59 -12.94 34.26 -1.14
C ASP A 59 -13.92 33.05 -1.06
N SER A 60 -14.63 32.77 -2.15
CA SER A 60 -15.71 31.79 -2.28
C SER A 60 -15.27 30.51 -3.02
N ASP A 61 -14.00 30.36 -3.37
CA ASP A 61 -13.43 29.04 -3.67
C ASP A 61 -13.12 28.39 -2.31
N SER A 62 -14.17 27.87 -1.65
CA SER A 62 -14.12 27.35 -0.28
C SER A 62 -12.85 26.54 0.01
N ASP A 63 -12.07 27.07 0.94
CA ASP A 63 -10.75 26.64 1.42
C ASP A 63 -10.76 25.31 2.21
N ASN A 64 -11.51 24.30 1.78
CA ASN A 64 -11.48 22.96 2.40
C ASN A 64 -10.48 22.00 1.70
N GLU A 65 -9.65 22.50 0.77
CA GLU A 65 -8.72 21.67 -0.01
C GLU A 65 -7.39 21.33 0.70
N ASP A 66 -7.17 21.81 1.95
CA ASP A 66 -6.00 21.43 2.76
C ASP A 66 -6.23 20.14 3.59
N GLU A 67 -7.41 19.52 3.50
CA GLU A 67 -7.76 18.28 4.21
C GLU A 67 -7.27 17.03 3.47
N GLN A 68 -6.02 17.01 3.03
CA GLN A 68 -5.46 15.75 2.58
C GLN A 68 -5.23 14.84 3.79
N THR A 69 -6.23 13.99 4.06
CA THR A 69 -6.21 13.01 5.13
C THR A 69 -5.25 11.88 4.82
N ARG A 70 -4.78 11.19 5.87
CA ARG A 70 -3.98 9.98 5.74
C ARG A 70 -4.63 9.03 4.71
N PRO A 71 -3.86 8.49 3.75
CA PRO A 71 -4.28 7.41 2.87
C PRO A 71 -5.07 6.32 3.58
N LYS A 72 -6.20 5.89 3.03
CA LYS A 72 -6.90 4.72 3.58
C LYS A 72 -6.10 3.44 3.28
N MET A 73 -5.62 3.28 2.05
CA MET A 73 -4.88 2.11 1.55
C MET A 73 -3.48 2.03 2.19
N SER A 74 -3.09 0.86 2.70
CA SER A 74 -1.79 0.66 3.35
C SER A 74 -1.12 -0.67 2.97
N PHE A 75 0.14 -0.59 2.58
CA PHE A 75 1.05 -1.73 2.47
C PHE A 75 1.62 -2.09 3.84
N GLN A 76 1.39 -3.32 4.29
CA GLN A 76 1.91 -3.82 5.56
C GLN A 76 3.30 -4.43 5.36
N ILE A 77 4.31 -3.81 5.97
CA ILE A 77 5.70 -4.26 5.91
C ILE A 77 6.19 -4.57 7.31
N TYR A 78 6.96 -5.65 7.48
CA TYR A 78 7.50 -6.10 8.75
C TYR A 78 9.01 -6.15 8.68
N ASP A 79 9.70 -5.33 9.47
CA ASP A 79 11.14 -5.49 9.69
C ASP A 79 11.38 -6.51 10.81
N THR A 80 11.95 -7.65 10.42
CA THR A 80 12.27 -8.75 11.34
C THR A 80 13.75 -8.83 11.70
N THR A 81 14.55 -7.88 11.25
CA THR A 81 15.97 -7.81 11.59
C THR A 81 16.15 -7.43 13.07
N PRO A 82 17.31 -7.74 13.69
CA PRO A 82 17.59 -7.32 15.07
C PRO A 82 17.55 -5.80 15.29
N LEU A 83 17.62 -4.98 14.23
CA LEU A 83 17.57 -3.52 14.30
C LEU A 83 16.14 -2.98 14.46
N SER A 84 15.12 -3.82 14.27
CA SER A 84 13.72 -3.37 14.26
C SER A 84 13.16 -2.98 15.64
N ASP A 85 13.94 -3.17 16.71
CA ASP A 85 13.68 -2.58 18.04
C ASP A 85 14.03 -1.09 18.13
N ASN A 86 14.75 -0.54 17.15
CA ASN A 86 15.14 0.85 17.14
C ASN A 86 14.12 1.71 16.37
N ALA A 87 13.42 2.59 17.10
CA ALA A 87 12.41 3.48 16.52
C ALA A 87 12.97 4.43 15.44
N ASP A 88 14.20 4.92 15.60
CA ASP A 88 14.81 5.83 14.59
C ASP A 88 15.16 5.07 13.32
N HIS A 89 15.60 3.81 13.45
CA HIS A 89 15.79 2.91 12.31
C HIS A 89 14.47 2.66 11.57
N LEU A 90 13.39 2.31 12.28
CA LEU A 90 12.08 2.09 11.65
C LEU A 90 11.56 3.36 10.95
N LYS A 91 11.68 4.54 11.56
CA LYS A 91 11.26 5.80 10.92
C LYS A 91 12.02 6.05 9.62
N ALA A 92 13.35 5.94 9.66
CA ALA A 92 14.19 6.14 8.49
C ALA A 92 13.90 5.10 7.40
N LEU A 93 13.67 3.85 7.80
CA LEU A 93 13.36 2.75 6.90
C LEU A 93 11.99 2.94 6.23
N ALA A 94 10.95 3.29 6.99
CA ALA A 94 9.62 3.56 6.45
C ALA A 94 9.64 4.71 5.44
N GLU A 95 10.35 5.79 5.77
CA GLU A 95 10.52 6.95 4.89
C GLU A 95 11.26 6.56 3.60
N ASN A 96 12.37 5.82 3.71
CA ASN A 96 13.18 5.41 2.57
C ASN A 96 12.42 4.46 1.64
N ILE A 97 11.79 3.40 2.17
CA ILE A 97 10.98 2.50 1.34
C ILE A 97 9.89 3.30 0.64
N HIS A 98 9.15 4.15 1.36
CA HIS A 98 8.10 4.94 0.74
C HIS A 98 8.66 5.83 -0.36
N LYS A 99 9.75 6.58 -0.14
CA LYS A 99 10.38 7.47 -1.13
C LYS A 99 10.80 6.73 -2.39
N GLU A 100 11.51 5.62 -2.22
CA GLU A 100 12.19 4.94 -3.32
C GLU A 100 11.22 4.12 -4.17
N THR A 101 10.20 3.51 -3.56
CA THR A 101 9.19 2.76 -4.30
C THR A 101 8.03 3.64 -4.79
N PHE A 102 7.92 4.90 -4.32
CA PHE A 102 6.81 5.79 -4.66
C PHE A 102 6.58 5.90 -6.17
N ARG A 103 7.63 6.02 -6.98
CA ARG A 103 7.48 6.20 -8.42
C ARG A 103 6.85 5.02 -9.14
N ALA A 104 7.13 3.79 -8.70
CA ALA A 104 6.48 2.60 -9.24
C ALA A 104 4.99 2.57 -8.85
N ARG A 105 4.69 3.01 -7.63
CA ARG A 105 3.31 3.06 -7.12
C ARG A 105 2.53 4.30 -7.58
N TRP A 106 3.19 5.31 -8.11
CA TRP A 106 2.57 6.55 -8.57
C TRP A 106 1.90 6.37 -9.93
N ARG A 107 0.64 6.84 -10.06
CA ARG A 107 -0.07 6.91 -11.33
C ARG A 107 -0.59 8.33 -11.55
N ILE A 108 -0.45 8.84 -12.76
CA ILE A 108 -1.05 10.12 -13.17
C ILE A 108 -2.58 9.94 -13.14
N ASP A 109 -3.28 10.95 -12.65
CA ASP A 109 -4.76 11.02 -12.51
C ASP A 109 -5.40 10.30 -11.31
N PHE A 110 -4.62 9.83 -10.34
CA PHE A 110 -5.17 9.19 -9.14
C PHE A 110 -4.99 10.03 -7.87
N GLU A 111 -6.08 10.26 -7.14
CA GLU A 111 -6.11 11.01 -5.88
C GLU A 111 -5.80 10.14 -4.65
N PHE A 112 -5.74 8.82 -4.81
CA PHE A 112 -5.41 7.90 -3.73
C PHE A 112 -3.90 7.73 -3.63
N TYR A 113 -3.33 8.43 -2.66
CA TYR A 113 -1.98 8.15 -2.18
C TYR A 113 -2.08 6.87 -1.35
N ASP A 114 -1.19 5.92 -1.58
CA ASP A 114 -0.99 4.80 -0.65
C ASP A 114 -0.19 5.26 0.57
N ARG A 115 -0.16 4.43 1.61
CA ARG A 115 0.82 4.53 2.68
C ARG A 115 1.52 3.20 2.88
N ILE A 116 2.66 3.25 3.56
CA ILE A 116 3.33 2.07 4.11
C ILE A 116 3.12 2.08 5.61
N ASP A 117 2.67 0.97 6.20
CA ASP A 117 2.77 0.74 7.64
C ASP A 117 3.94 -0.23 7.86
N LEU A 118 5.04 0.26 8.46
CA LEU A 118 6.22 -0.54 8.80
C LEU A 118 6.19 -0.93 10.27
N TRP A 119 6.17 -2.22 10.53
CA TRP A 119 6.14 -2.85 11.85
C TRP A 119 7.53 -3.33 12.26
N GLY A 120 7.96 -3.03 13.48
CA GLY A 120 9.18 -3.60 14.06
C GLY A 120 8.88 -4.87 14.85
N MET A 121 9.37 -6.01 14.37
CA MET A 121 9.22 -7.29 15.06
C MET A 121 10.56 -8.01 15.11
N PRO A 122 11.45 -7.72 16.07
CA PRO A 122 12.81 -8.25 16.07
C PRO A 122 12.83 -9.78 16.21
N PHE A 123 13.75 -10.41 15.49
CA PHE A 123 14.06 -11.83 15.68
C PHE A 123 15.55 -12.03 15.87
N ALA A 124 15.89 -13.13 16.54
CA ALA A 124 17.26 -13.63 16.54
C ALA A 124 17.72 -13.92 15.10
N VAL A 125 19.01 -13.71 14.83
CA VAL A 125 19.59 -13.87 13.48
C VAL A 125 19.38 -15.27 12.92
N ASP A 126 19.35 -16.29 13.79
CA ASP A 126 19.16 -17.70 13.48
C ASP A 126 17.68 -18.14 13.50
N ALA A 127 16.73 -17.24 13.78
CA ALA A 127 15.31 -17.57 13.73
C ALA A 127 14.91 -18.00 12.32
N SER A 128 14.15 -19.09 12.24
CA SER A 128 13.79 -19.70 10.95
C SER A 128 12.83 -18.81 10.16
N THR A 129 12.84 -18.99 8.84
CA THR A 129 11.91 -18.31 7.93
C THR A 129 10.46 -18.60 8.31
N GLU A 130 10.13 -19.83 8.65
CA GLU A 130 8.80 -20.27 9.04
C GLU A 130 8.34 -19.59 10.34
N GLU A 131 9.23 -19.45 11.32
CA GLU A 131 8.92 -18.76 12.57
C GLU A 131 8.59 -17.29 12.33
N ARG A 132 9.41 -16.61 11.52
CA ARG A 132 9.20 -15.20 11.13
C ARG A 132 7.86 -15.02 10.43
N ILE A 133 7.58 -15.84 9.42
CA ILE A 133 6.33 -15.80 8.67
C ILE A 133 5.13 -16.05 9.58
N ALA A 134 5.18 -17.09 10.41
CA ALA A 134 4.05 -17.45 11.28
C ALA A 134 3.70 -16.32 12.25
N LYS A 135 4.70 -15.69 12.88
CA LYS A 135 4.48 -14.58 13.81
C LYS A 135 4.02 -13.30 13.12
N CYS A 136 4.64 -12.90 12.00
CA CYS A 136 4.21 -11.71 11.25
C CYS A 136 2.80 -11.87 10.69
N ARG A 137 2.44 -13.06 10.18
CA ARG A 137 1.08 -13.37 9.72
C ARG A 137 0.08 -13.33 10.89
N ALA A 138 0.40 -13.93 12.03
CA ALA A 138 -0.45 -13.90 13.21
C ALA A 138 -0.71 -12.46 13.68
N HIS A 139 0.35 -11.64 13.74
CA HIS A 139 0.24 -10.21 14.05
C HIS A 139 -0.62 -9.47 13.02
N ALA A 140 -0.38 -9.64 11.72
CA ALA A 140 -1.18 -9.01 10.67
C ALA A 140 -2.66 -9.37 10.77
N CYS A 141 -3.00 -10.63 11.03
CA CYS A 141 -4.37 -11.06 11.27
C CYS A 141 -5.00 -10.37 12.48
N ALA A 142 -4.26 -10.22 13.58
CA ALA A 142 -4.73 -9.54 14.78
C ALA A 142 -4.94 -8.03 14.53
N VAL A 143 -4.02 -7.37 13.81
CA VAL A 143 -4.18 -5.96 13.41
C VAL A 143 -5.40 -5.77 12.53
N ILE A 144 -5.62 -6.64 11.53
CA ILE A 144 -6.81 -6.58 10.68
C ILE A 144 -8.08 -6.72 11.51
N ALA A 145 -8.15 -7.74 12.38
CA ALA A 145 -9.31 -7.94 13.25
C ALA A 145 -9.53 -6.77 14.23
N SER A 146 -8.46 -6.13 14.70
CA SER A 146 -8.54 -4.93 15.56
C SER A 146 -9.06 -3.72 14.79
N ARG A 147 -8.61 -3.53 13.55
CA ARG A 147 -8.98 -2.37 12.73
C ARG A 147 -10.36 -2.51 12.08
N GLU A 148 -10.81 -3.70 11.75
CA GLU A 148 -12.19 -3.96 11.28
C GLU A 148 -13.25 -3.64 12.36
N ARG A 149 -12.86 -3.60 13.64
CA ARG A 149 -13.72 -3.19 14.75
C ARG A 149 -13.62 -1.70 15.09
N ALA A 150 -12.62 -1.01 14.54
CA ALA A 150 -12.39 0.42 14.75
C ALA A 150 -13.08 1.24 13.64
N ASP A 151 -13.28 2.54 13.87
CA ASP A 151 -13.89 3.44 12.88
C ASP A 151 -13.11 3.45 11.53
N ASP A 152 -13.79 3.90 10.46
CA ASP A 152 -13.43 3.88 9.02
C ASP A 152 -12.16 4.67 8.61
N THR A 153 -11.26 4.94 9.56
CA THR A 153 -9.99 5.66 9.38
C THR A 153 -8.84 4.75 8.92
N PHE A 154 -9.00 3.42 9.02
CA PHE A 154 -7.96 2.47 8.67
C PHE A 154 -8.47 1.37 7.75
N HIS A 155 -7.99 1.35 6.51
CA HIS A 155 -8.16 0.22 5.62
C HIS A 155 -6.82 -0.53 5.51
N ILE A 156 -6.81 -1.82 5.82
CA ILE A 156 -5.69 -2.68 5.44
C ILE A 156 -6.06 -3.29 4.11
N SER A 157 -5.23 -3.03 3.10
CA SER A 157 -5.48 -3.49 1.74
C SER A 157 -5.58 -5.01 1.71
N ARG A 158 -6.76 -5.50 1.35
CA ARG A 158 -6.91 -6.84 0.78
C ARG A 158 -6.32 -6.80 -0.63
N LEU A 159 -5.64 -7.86 -1.04
CA LEU A 159 -5.48 -8.13 -2.46
C LEU A 159 -6.89 -8.46 -2.96
N ILE A 160 -7.43 -7.60 -3.81
CA ILE A 160 -8.69 -7.92 -4.48
C ILE A 160 -8.28 -8.47 -5.83
N ASN A 161 -8.37 -9.79 -5.95
CA ASN A 161 -7.96 -10.50 -7.15
C ASN A 161 -9.00 -10.21 -8.23
N HIS A 162 -8.66 -9.38 -9.22
CA HIS A 162 -9.43 -9.32 -10.45
C HIS A 162 -8.60 -9.97 -11.57
N LEU A 163 -9.25 -10.94 -12.22
CA LEU A 163 -8.91 -11.71 -13.41
C LEU A 163 -7.56 -11.39 -14.09
N ASP A 164 -6.73 -12.43 -14.25
CA ASP A 164 -5.51 -12.53 -15.08
C ASP A 164 -4.14 -12.42 -14.38
N TRP A 165 -4.06 -12.41 -13.05
CA TRP A 165 -2.78 -12.74 -12.40
C TRP A 165 -2.48 -14.24 -12.60
N PRO A 166 -1.35 -14.64 -13.22
CA PRO A 166 -1.09 -16.05 -13.56
C PRO A 166 -0.77 -16.94 -12.35
N ARG A 167 -1.00 -16.47 -11.13
CA ARG A 167 -0.72 -17.20 -9.88
C ARG A 167 -1.95 -17.17 -8.97
N SER A 168 -2.82 -18.14 -9.22
CA SER A 168 -4.00 -18.56 -8.43
C SER A 168 -5.06 -17.51 -8.14
N GLU A 169 -6.31 -17.85 -8.45
CA GLU A 169 -7.52 -17.06 -8.25
C GLU A 169 -7.87 -16.80 -6.77
N ASP A 170 -7.04 -17.26 -5.82
CA ASP A 170 -7.50 -17.52 -4.46
C ASP A 170 -6.91 -16.64 -3.36
N TRP A 171 -5.84 -15.86 -3.58
CA TRP A 171 -5.19 -15.10 -2.49
C TRP A 171 -5.81 -13.72 -2.25
N HIS A 172 -6.19 -13.43 -1.00
CA HIS A 172 -6.80 -12.15 -0.63
C HIS A 172 -5.95 -11.24 0.26
N ARG A 173 -4.81 -11.71 0.77
CA ARG A 173 -3.98 -10.95 1.72
C ARG A 173 -2.51 -11.10 1.43
N VAL A 174 -1.77 -10.02 1.68
CA VAL A 174 -0.32 -10.01 1.57
C VAL A 174 0.35 -9.12 2.60
N ILE A 175 1.51 -9.57 3.08
CA ILE A 175 2.48 -8.77 3.84
C ILE A 175 3.84 -8.88 3.18
N ILE A 176 4.68 -7.88 3.41
CA ILE A 176 6.08 -7.91 3.00
C ILE A 176 6.93 -8.01 4.27
N ILE A 177 7.84 -8.97 4.32
CA ILE A 177 8.75 -9.18 5.44
C ILE A 177 10.17 -8.87 4.98
N ILE A 178 10.86 -8.02 5.73
CA ILE A 178 12.29 -7.77 5.63
C ILE A 178 12.96 -8.74 6.60
N ASP A 179 13.66 -9.74 6.07
CA ASP A 179 14.33 -10.78 6.87
C ASP A 179 15.85 -10.67 6.84
N ARG A 180 16.40 -9.72 6.07
CA ARG A 180 17.83 -9.49 5.96
C ARG A 180 18.20 -8.02 6.17
N PRO A 181 19.41 -7.75 6.68
CA PRO A 181 20.00 -6.41 6.69
C PRO A 181 20.04 -5.77 5.30
N GLN A 182 20.04 -4.43 5.27
CA GLN A 182 19.94 -3.63 4.05
C GLN A 182 21.03 -3.94 3.03
N GLU A 183 22.25 -4.21 3.49
CA GLU A 183 23.38 -4.58 2.65
C GLU A 183 23.14 -5.85 1.80
N PHE A 184 22.22 -6.73 2.23
CA PHE A 184 21.93 -8.00 1.56
C PHE A 184 20.61 -8.00 0.79
N TRP A 185 19.94 -6.86 0.69
CA TRP A 185 18.61 -6.79 0.07
C TRP A 185 18.57 -7.16 -1.40
N ASN A 186 19.67 -6.93 -2.12
CA ASN A 186 19.78 -7.22 -3.55
C ASN A 186 20.69 -8.43 -3.84
N GLU A 187 21.12 -9.15 -2.81
CA GLU A 187 21.95 -10.34 -2.97
C GLU A 187 21.12 -11.63 -3.02
N ASN A 188 21.55 -12.59 -3.83
CA ASN A 188 20.92 -13.91 -3.98
C ASN A 188 19.43 -13.80 -4.33
N GLU A 189 18.55 -14.34 -3.49
CA GLU A 189 17.09 -14.30 -3.63
C GLU A 189 16.46 -13.00 -3.09
N GLY A 190 17.27 -12.10 -2.53
CA GLY A 190 16.86 -10.83 -1.96
C GLY A 190 16.53 -10.87 -0.46
N GLY A 191 16.38 -9.68 0.13
CA GLY A 191 16.12 -9.47 1.56
C GLY A 191 14.66 -9.33 1.95
N PHE A 192 13.75 -9.59 1.00
CA PHE A 192 12.31 -9.44 1.19
C PHE A 192 11.57 -10.73 0.89
N MET A 193 10.50 -10.97 1.63
CA MET A 193 9.53 -12.04 1.40
C MET A 193 8.14 -11.44 1.31
N ALA A 194 7.47 -11.62 0.19
CA ALA A 194 6.04 -11.41 0.08
C ALA A 194 5.32 -12.70 0.51
N VAL A 195 4.46 -12.58 1.52
CA VAL A 195 3.71 -13.72 2.07
C VAL A 195 2.24 -13.51 1.74
N TYR A 196 1.70 -14.41 0.93
CA TYR A 196 0.30 -14.42 0.52
C TYR A 196 -0.46 -15.48 1.31
N TRP A 197 -1.64 -15.14 1.77
CA TRP A 197 -2.54 -16.12 2.40
C TRP A 197 -4.01 -15.76 2.15
N ASP A 198 -4.89 -16.61 2.69
CA ASP A 198 -6.34 -16.49 2.57
C ASP A 198 -6.86 -17.00 1.22
N LEU A 199 -6.54 -18.28 0.90
CA LEU A 199 -7.19 -19.06 -0.17
C LEU A 199 -8.69 -19.10 0.11
N SER A 200 -9.52 -18.55 -0.79
CA SER A 200 -10.98 -18.55 -0.62
C SER A 200 -11.47 -19.95 -0.18
N SER A 201 -11.96 -20.06 1.05
CA SER A 201 -12.62 -21.28 1.55
C SER A 201 -14.12 -21.08 1.72
N GLU A 202 -14.63 -19.93 1.29
CA GLU A 202 -16.04 -19.56 1.45
C GLU A 202 -16.64 -19.03 0.16
N ASN A 203 -17.17 -19.96 -0.62
CA ASN A 203 -18.50 -19.80 -1.19
C ASN A 203 -19.44 -20.78 -0.46
N PRO A 204 -19.94 -20.52 0.78
CA PRO A 204 -21.28 -20.96 1.09
C PRO A 204 -22.19 -19.95 0.41
N ALA A 205 -22.57 -20.26 -0.82
CA ALA A 205 -23.53 -19.46 -1.56
C ALA A 205 -24.67 -19.03 -0.63
N THR A 206 -24.92 -17.73 -0.60
CA THR A 206 -26.26 -17.19 -0.39
C THR A 206 -27.19 -17.87 -1.38
N THR A 207 -27.81 -18.99 -1.01
CA THR A 207 -29.08 -19.42 -1.58
C THR A 207 -29.70 -20.52 -0.72
N SER A 208 -30.73 -20.13 0.02
CA SER A 208 -31.92 -20.96 0.12
C SER A 208 -32.33 -21.40 -1.29
N GLY A 209 -32.20 -22.67 -1.61
CA GLY A 209 -32.77 -23.24 -2.84
C GLY A 209 -31.90 -24.30 -3.50
N GLU A 210 -32.22 -25.56 -3.18
CA GLU A 210 -32.14 -26.72 -4.08
C GLU A 210 -30.75 -27.16 -4.59
N VAL A 211 -30.20 -28.12 -3.85
CA VAL A 211 -29.24 -29.11 -4.32
C VAL A 211 -29.94 -30.03 -5.31
N GLU A 212 -29.45 -30.13 -6.55
CA GLU A 212 -29.31 -31.42 -7.25
C GLU A 212 -28.51 -31.30 -8.55
N GLY A 213 -27.47 -32.12 -8.66
CA GLY A 213 -26.90 -32.53 -9.95
C GLY A 213 -25.54 -31.92 -10.30
N LEU A 214 -24.48 -32.64 -9.93
CA LEU A 214 -23.26 -32.93 -10.72
C LEU A 214 -22.03 -33.06 -9.82
N LEU A 215 -22.03 -34.09 -8.97
CA LEU A 215 -20.79 -34.78 -8.63
C LEU A 215 -20.55 -35.81 -9.73
N ASN A 216 -19.51 -35.62 -10.54
CA ASN A 216 -18.71 -36.69 -11.10
C ASN A 216 -17.54 -36.11 -11.91
N GLY A 217 -16.31 -36.35 -11.44
CA GLY A 217 -15.12 -36.26 -12.27
C GLY A 217 -13.91 -35.64 -11.58
N GLN A 218 -13.12 -36.49 -10.94
CA GLN A 218 -11.65 -36.44 -10.93
C GLN A 218 -10.96 -35.11 -10.56
N ASP A 219 -10.44 -35.02 -9.33
CA ASP A 219 -8.98 -34.95 -9.13
C ASP A 219 -8.60 -35.34 -7.70
N GLU A 220 -7.67 -36.27 -7.54
CA GLU A 220 -7.15 -36.66 -6.23
C GLU A 220 -6.20 -35.56 -5.71
N GLY A 221 -6.76 -34.57 -5.03
CA GLY A 221 -6.29 -34.18 -3.70
C GLY A 221 -4.93 -33.48 -3.59
N ARG A 222 -4.50 -32.64 -4.54
CA ARG A 222 -3.54 -31.57 -4.21
C ARG A 222 -4.28 -30.43 -3.53
N ARG A 223 -4.36 -30.50 -2.20
CA ARG A 223 -4.79 -29.35 -1.39
C ARG A 223 -3.82 -28.20 -1.69
N ALA A 224 -4.35 -27.07 -2.18
CA ALA A 224 -3.55 -25.87 -2.38
C ALA A 224 -2.83 -25.51 -1.07
N PRO A 225 -1.57 -25.02 -1.13
CA PRO A 225 -0.80 -24.68 0.06
C PRO A 225 -1.52 -23.59 0.85
N GLU A 226 -1.51 -23.60 2.18
CA GLU A 226 -2.21 -22.59 2.99
C GLU A 226 -1.67 -21.16 2.82
N MET A 227 -0.45 -21.03 2.33
CA MET A 227 0.23 -19.77 2.04
C MET A 227 1.21 -19.92 0.87
N GLU A 228 1.48 -18.82 0.17
CA GLU A 228 2.55 -18.71 -0.83
C GLU A 228 3.60 -17.70 -0.35
N VAL A 229 4.87 -18.02 -0.56
CA VAL A 229 6.00 -17.16 -0.18
C VAL A 229 6.85 -16.88 -1.40
N LEU A 230 7.01 -15.60 -1.73
CA LEU A 230 7.85 -15.14 -2.84
C LEU A 230 8.99 -14.30 -2.29
N ARG A 231 10.24 -14.70 -2.56
CA ARG A 231 11.40 -13.86 -2.27
C ARG A 231 11.62 -12.84 -3.38
N CYS A 232 11.98 -11.62 -3.00
CA CYS A 232 12.32 -10.57 -3.94
C CYS A 232 13.47 -9.68 -3.44
N THR A 233 14.19 -9.10 -4.39
CA THR A 233 15.16 -8.05 -4.15
C THR A 233 14.46 -6.72 -3.91
N TYR A 234 15.18 -5.73 -3.39
CA TYR A 234 14.62 -4.40 -3.17
C TYR A 234 14.10 -3.75 -4.46
N ASP A 235 14.83 -3.93 -5.57
CA ASP A 235 14.40 -3.45 -6.89
C ASP A 235 13.08 -4.10 -7.33
N GLY A 236 12.81 -5.33 -6.88
CA GLY A 236 11.56 -6.05 -7.13
C GLY A 236 10.40 -5.61 -6.23
N VAL A 237 10.67 -5.07 -5.04
CA VAL A 237 9.63 -4.65 -4.07
C VAL A 237 8.76 -3.53 -4.62
N GLY A 238 9.36 -2.55 -5.32
CA GLY A 238 8.60 -1.46 -5.93
C GLY A 238 7.58 -1.96 -6.97
N LYS A 239 8.01 -2.88 -7.83
CA LYS A 239 7.15 -3.51 -8.85
C LYS A 239 6.06 -4.36 -8.21
N LEU A 240 6.43 -5.14 -7.19
CA LEU A 240 5.48 -5.93 -6.43
C LEU A 240 4.36 -5.05 -5.82
N MET A 241 4.72 -3.92 -5.21
CA MET A 241 3.72 -3.00 -4.63
C MET A 241 2.88 -2.30 -5.70
N GLU A 242 3.46 -2.01 -6.87
CA GLU A 242 2.72 -1.50 -8.03
C GLU A 242 1.65 -2.51 -8.48
N GLU A 243 2.02 -3.78 -8.63
CA GLU A 243 1.09 -4.88 -8.99
C GLU A 243 -0.02 -5.04 -7.95
N MET A 244 0.33 -5.02 -6.65
CA MET A 244 -0.64 -5.07 -5.56
C MET A 244 -1.63 -3.88 -5.59
N ARG A 245 -1.16 -2.70 -5.98
CA ARG A 245 -2.01 -1.50 -6.12
C ARG A 245 -2.99 -1.65 -7.26
N GLU A 246 -2.56 -2.15 -8.41
CA GLU A 246 -3.44 -2.35 -9.57
C GLU A 246 -4.60 -3.28 -9.23
N ALA A 247 -4.32 -4.40 -8.56
CA ALA A 247 -5.36 -5.32 -8.09
C ALA A 247 -6.41 -4.64 -7.18
N PHE A 248 -6.02 -3.64 -6.38
CA PHE A 248 -6.95 -2.92 -5.51
C PHE A 248 -7.88 -1.95 -6.28
N GLN A 249 -7.45 -1.42 -7.42
CA GLN A 249 -8.18 -0.39 -8.16
C GLN A 249 -9.45 -0.95 -8.81
N ASP A 250 -9.38 -2.15 -9.39
CA ASP A 250 -10.48 -2.78 -10.12
C ASP A 250 -11.70 -3.16 -9.24
N PHE A 251 -11.62 -2.99 -7.92
CA PHE A 251 -12.73 -3.25 -7.01
C PHE A 251 -13.65 -2.04 -6.77
N TRP A 252 -13.15 -0.82 -6.98
CA TRP A 252 -13.88 0.41 -6.65
C TRP A 252 -14.49 1.11 -7.86
N GLU A 253 -14.30 0.57 -9.07
CA GLU A 253 -14.97 0.97 -10.32
C GLU A 253 -16.13 0.02 -10.66
#